data_AF-A0AAD1UMJ9-F1
#
_entry.id   AF-A0AAD1UMJ9-F1
#
_cell.length_a   1.000
_cell.length_b   1.000
_cell.length_c   1.000
_cell.angle_alpha   90.00
_cell.angle_beta   90.00
_cell.angle_gamma   90.00
#
_symmetry.space_group_name_H-M   'P 1'
#
loop_
_entity.id
_entity.type
_entity.pdbx_description
1 polymer ?
#
loop_
_entity_poly.entity_id
_entity_poly.type
_entity_poly.pdbx_seq_one_letter_code
_entity_poly.pdbx_strand_id
1 'polypeptide(L)'
;MDNIIDKSANDQMEYSEDSGMTDQIQNIFSKIEEEMQLLKKEVIEEVAQNTLPSDLDSKHKSAKGMSLKDAASSLKITFDITPIREAFYESITLKRKGLEIIQSKNSDPLKFTERAPPRLVYFNKNTLEFDIYNLKTQKVDTIEFPKTEVDISQFSFIDINGKIFITGGEIRSSSEGYLCYSKHAFSLTENGHRELTPMNNGRCGHRLNLVSLELEGTSYKEVMIIATGSKFPEENFKSTEIYKPLDNKWSVGPSMITPRFDHTSVTVSDTILYVIGGRDSFNDKKSLSSIERLDFTFPDPEWEELKLSSPDELWTPRDTLGSFAIDDKEIIIFGGQQGWQSECFSLDISKQEIRRHEQYLKKSEEFFNTHPVEFNTKVYIVGGCDKDIHVFASKGGETLCPRSTAHKWFLIEKGFIGW
;
A
#
# COMPACT_ATOMS: atom_id res chain seq x y z
N MET A 1 19.51 -24.19 -10.73
CA MET A 1 18.60 -23.69 -9.67
C MET A 1 17.15 -23.75 -10.13
N ASP A 2 16.81 -23.17 -11.27
CA ASP A 2 15.43 -23.15 -11.82
C ASP A 2 14.77 -24.54 -11.91
N ASN A 3 15.48 -25.55 -12.44
CA ASN A 3 14.97 -26.93 -12.50
C ASN A 3 14.71 -27.58 -11.11
N ILE A 4 15.38 -27.12 -10.06
CA ILE A 4 15.19 -27.62 -8.70
C ILE A 4 13.96 -26.94 -8.09
N ILE A 5 13.83 -25.63 -8.31
CA ILE A 5 12.66 -24.82 -7.93
C ILE A 5 11.39 -25.40 -8.56
N ASP A 6 11.45 -25.80 -9.83
CA ASP A 6 10.32 -26.39 -10.55
C ASP A 6 10.01 -27.83 -10.13
N LYS A 7 11.02 -28.61 -9.72
CA LYS A 7 10.80 -29.95 -9.14
C LYS A 7 10.18 -29.87 -7.75
N SER A 8 10.70 -29.01 -6.88
CA SER A 8 10.16 -28.82 -5.51
C SER A 8 8.74 -28.26 -5.51
N ALA A 9 8.35 -27.53 -6.55
CA ALA A 9 7.01 -26.96 -6.70
C ALA A 9 6.00 -27.95 -7.33
N ASN A 10 6.47 -28.93 -8.12
CA ASN A 10 5.61 -29.88 -8.82
C ASN A 10 5.43 -31.22 -8.09
N ASP A 11 6.30 -31.58 -7.14
CA ASP A 11 6.08 -32.75 -6.28
C ASP A 11 4.99 -32.42 -5.25
N GLN A 12 3.75 -32.76 -5.63
CA GLN A 12 2.53 -32.51 -4.86
C GLN A 12 2.48 -33.29 -3.55
N MET A 13 2.03 -32.58 -2.51
CA MET A 13 1.04 -33.07 -1.53
C MET A 13 1.36 -34.33 -0.72
N GLU A 14 2.54 -34.47 -0.09
CA GLU A 14 2.66 -35.44 1.03
C GLU A 14 3.94 -35.30 1.87
N TYR A 15 4.24 -34.14 2.48
CA TYR A 15 5.31 -34.12 3.48
C TYR A 15 4.97 -33.25 4.71
N SER A 16 4.65 -33.97 5.78
CA SER A 16 4.92 -33.54 7.14
C SER A 16 6.43 -33.42 7.35
N GLU A 17 6.85 -32.35 8.03
CA GLU A 17 8.19 -32.04 8.53
C GLU A 17 9.11 -31.19 7.63
N ASP A 18 9.40 -29.99 8.12
CA ASP A 18 10.28 -28.93 7.61
C ASP A 18 11.76 -29.36 7.42
N SER A 19 12.12 -30.57 7.88
CA SER A 19 13.50 -31.08 7.93
C SER A 19 14.03 -31.53 6.56
N GLY A 20 13.23 -32.26 5.78
CA GLY A 20 13.70 -32.88 4.53
C GLY A 20 14.03 -31.91 3.40
N MET A 21 13.32 -30.79 3.30
CA MET A 21 13.55 -29.76 2.27
C MET A 21 14.79 -28.91 2.60
N THR A 22 15.00 -28.60 3.88
CA THR A 22 16.18 -27.89 4.36
C THR A 22 17.44 -28.68 4.03
N ASP A 23 17.42 -30.00 4.24
CA ASP A 23 18.55 -30.89 3.94
C ASP A 23 18.87 -30.95 2.43
N GLN A 24 17.87 -30.95 1.55
CA GLN A 24 18.08 -30.95 0.11
C GLN A 24 18.67 -29.63 -0.39
N ILE A 25 18.19 -28.50 0.11
CA ILE A 25 18.71 -27.16 -0.22
C ILE A 25 20.15 -27.02 0.28
N GLN A 26 20.42 -27.45 1.50
CA GLN A 26 21.75 -27.47 2.09
C GLN A 26 22.72 -28.27 1.20
N ASN A 27 22.30 -29.45 0.74
CA ASN A 27 23.09 -30.32 -0.12
C ASN A 27 23.40 -29.69 -1.50
N ILE A 28 22.48 -28.91 -2.07
CA ILE A 28 22.72 -28.18 -3.33
C ILE A 28 23.76 -27.08 -3.14
N PHE A 29 23.63 -26.27 -2.09
CA PHE A 29 24.62 -25.23 -1.80
C PHE A 29 25.99 -25.82 -1.46
N SER A 30 26.04 -26.94 -0.75
CA SER A 30 27.31 -27.67 -0.54
C SER A 30 27.96 -28.11 -1.85
N LYS A 31 27.18 -28.59 -2.84
CA LYS A 31 27.73 -28.94 -4.17
C LYS A 31 28.22 -27.72 -4.95
N ILE A 32 27.50 -26.60 -4.87
CA ILE A 32 27.93 -25.33 -5.50
C ILE A 32 29.23 -24.84 -4.86
N GLU A 33 29.36 -24.94 -3.54
CA GLU A 33 30.60 -24.62 -2.82
C GLU A 33 31.75 -25.53 -3.26
N GLU A 34 31.51 -26.84 -3.41
CA GLU A 34 32.50 -27.81 -3.92
C GLU A 34 32.96 -27.47 -5.34
N GLU A 35 32.04 -27.18 -6.26
CA GLU A 35 32.37 -26.78 -7.64
C GLU A 35 33.14 -25.44 -7.68
N MET A 36 32.77 -24.47 -6.83
CA MET A 36 33.48 -23.20 -6.71
C MET A 36 34.91 -23.38 -6.17
N GLN A 37 35.13 -24.31 -5.24
CA GLN A 37 36.49 -24.65 -4.79
C GLN A 37 37.32 -25.31 -5.90
N LEU A 38 36.69 -26.14 -6.74
CA LEU A 38 37.35 -26.73 -7.90
C LEU A 38 37.73 -25.65 -8.93
N LEU A 39 36.80 -24.75 -9.26
CA LEU A 39 37.04 -23.64 -10.18
C LEU A 39 38.13 -22.70 -9.67
N LYS A 40 38.14 -22.43 -8.35
CA LYS A 40 39.21 -21.66 -7.70
C LYS A 40 40.58 -22.30 -7.92
N LYS A 41 40.66 -23.63 -7.81
CA LYS A 41 41.90 -24.38 -8.02
C LYS A 41 42.34 -24.28 -9.48
N GLU A 42 41.43 -24.43 -10.43
CA GLU A 42 41.70 -24.30 -11.87
C GLU A 42 42.23 -22.90 -12.23
N VAL A 43 41.60 -21.84 -11.71
CA VAL A 43 42.05 -20.45 -11.93
C VAL A 43 43.44 -20.21 -11.34
N ILE A 44 43.73 -20.74 -10.13
CA ILE A 44 45.07 -20.63 -9.54
C ILE A 44 46.12 -21.36 -10.39
N GLU A 45 45.78 -22.54 -10.92
CA GLU A 45 46.65 -23.31 -11.81
C GLU A 45 46.89 -22.60 -13.15
N GLU A 46 45.85 -22.01 -13.76
CA GLU A 46 45.95 -21.26 -15.00
C GLU A 46 46.76 -19.97 -14.84
N VAL A 47 46.54 -19.22 -13.75
CA VAL A 47 47.36 -18.04 -13.42
C VAL A 47 48.82 -18.47 -13.20
N ALA A 48 49.08 -19.57 -12.49
CA ALA A 48 50.44 -20.06 -12.31
C ALA A 48 51.12 -20.42 -13.65
N GLN A 49 50.37 -20.96 -14.62
CA GLN A 49 50.88 -21.32 -15.94
C GLN A 49 51.13 -20.10 -16.85
N ASN A 50 50.24 -19.10 -16.83
CA ASN A 50 50.32 -17.91 -17.71
C ASN A 50 51.22 -16.79 -17.17
N THR A 51 51.60 -16.81 -15.89
CA THR A 51 52.50 -15.81 -15.28
C THR A 51 53.98 -16.21 -15.28
N LEU A 52 54.33 -17.36 -15.88
CA LEU A 52 55.70 -17.84 -16.03
C LEU A 52 56.20 -17.62 -17.49
N PRO A 53 56.99 -16.58 -17.79
CA PRO A 53 57.79 -16.55 -19.00
C PRO A 53 58.86 -17.64 -18.90
N SER A 54 59.09 -18.38 -19.98
CA SER A 54 60.05 -19.49 -20.08
C SER A 54 61.52 -19.11 -19.82
N ASP A 55 61.86 -17.87 -19.45
CA ASP A 55 63.25 -17.36 -19.40
C ASP A 55 63.63 -16.52 -18.16
N LEU A 56 62.89 -16.56 -17.05
CA LEU A 56 63.22 -15.74 -15.87
C LEU A 56 63.42 -16.55 -14.58
N ASP A 57 64.27 -17.58 -14.63
CA ASP A 57 64.72 -18.29 -13.43
C ASP A 57 66.14 -17.93 -12.97
N SER A 58 66.64 -16.70 -13.26
CA SER A 58 68.00 -16.35 -12.81
C SER A 58 68.29 -15.00 -12.19
N LYS A 59 67.42 -13.95 -12.21
CA LYS A 59 67.92 -12.62 -11.73
C LYS A 59 67.06 -11.67 -10.91
N HIS A 60 65.83 -11.96 -10.49
CA HIS A 60 65.13 -11.05 -9.57
C HIS A 60 64.51 -11.73 -8.35
N LYS A 61 65.34 -11.95 -7.32
CA LYS A 61 64.87 -11.99 -5.93
C LYS A 61 64.47 -10.56 -5.53
N SER A 62 63.17 -10.27 -5.50
CA SER A 62 62.66 -9.10 -4.78
C SER A 62 62.75 -9.35 -3.26
N ALA A 63 62.75 -8.28 -2.48
CA ALA A 63 63.19 -8.18 -1.07
C ALA A 63 62.41 -9.02 -0.02
N LYS A 64 61.67 -10.06 -0.40
CA LYS A 64 60.98 -10.99 0.52
C LYS A 64 61.15 -12.49 0.23
N GLY A 65 61.93 -12.90 -0.78
CA GLY A 65 62.36 -14.30 -0.92
C GLY A 65 61.28 -15.33 -1.26
N MET A 66 60.08 -14.94 -1.71
CA MET A 66 59.06 -15.86 -2.23
C MET A 66 59.25 -16.10 -3.73
N SER A 67 59.12 -17.34 -4.19
CA SER A 67 59.02 -17.64 -5.62
C SER A 67 57.68 -17.17 -6.19
N LEU A 68 57.58 -16.95 -7.51
CA LEU A 68 56.31 -16.65 -8.18
C LEU A 68 55.25 -17.74 -7.96
N LYS A 69 55.70 -19.00 -7.80
CA LYS A 69 54.85 -20.14 -7.43
C LYS A 69 54.28 -20.01 -6.02
N ASP A 70 55.09 -19.54 -5.08
CA ASP A 70 54.64 -19.23 -3.72
C ASP A 70 53.66 -18.03 -3.72
N ALA A 71 53.90 -17.03 -4.56
CA ALA A 71 53.02 -15.86 -4.71
C ALA A 71 51.64 -16.23 -5.28
N ALA A 72 51.59 -17.06 -6.33
CA ALA A 72 50.33 -17.57 -6.88
C ALA A 72 49.57 -18.45 -5.86
N SER A 73 50.28 -19.29 -5.10
CA SER A 73 49.67 -20.09 -4.03
C SER A 73 49.19 -19.26 -2.82
N SER A 74 49.64 -17.99 -2.71
CA SER A 74 49.25 -17.07 -1.64
C SER A 74 48.04 -16.17 -1.99
N LEU A 75 47.53 -16.24 -3.24
CA LEU A 75 46.33 -15.50 -3.66
C LEU A 75 45.08 -16.06 -2.96
N LYS A 76 44.52 -15.27 -2.05
CA LYS A 76 43.23 -15.55 -1.44
C LYS A 76 42.11 -15.05 -2.36
N ILE A 77 41.66 -15.91 -3.28
CA ILE A 77 40.40 -15.70 -4.00
C ILE A 77 39.26 -16.20 -3.11
N THR A 78 38.34 -15.33 -2.75
CA THR A 78 37.11 -15.68 -2.01
C THR A 78 35.91 -15.45 -2.90
N PHE A 79 35.11 -16.48 -3.10
CA PHE A 79 33.80 -16.38 -3.73
C PHE A 79 32.77 -16.28 -2.61
N ASP A 80 32.05 -15.16 -2.52
CA ASP A 80 30.97 -14.98 -1.56
C ASP A 80 29.64 -15.33 -2.23
N ILE A 81 29.05 -16.45 -1.82
CA ILE A 81 27.75 -16.93 -2.33
C ILE A 81 26.59 -16.56 -1.40
N THR A 82 26.86 -15.84 -0.31
CA THR A 82 25.85 -15.41 0.66
C THR A 82 24.70 -14.67 -0.01
N PRO A 83 24.93 -13.72 -0.95
CA PRO A 83 23.84 -13.02 -1.63
C PRO A 83 22.95 -13.94 -2.46
N ILE A 84 23.53 -14.96 -3.11
CA ILE A 84 22.78 -15.96 -3.90
C ILE A 84 21.92 -16.83 -2.99
N ARG A 85 22.48 -17.20 -1.82
CA ARG A 85 21.79 -18.01 -0.82
C ARG A 85 20.60 -17.26 -0.23
N GLU A 86 20.79 -15.99 0.13
CA GLU A 86 19.73 -15.11 0.65
C GLU A 86 18.60 -14.95 -0.37
N ALA A 87 18.92 -14.61 -1.63
CA ALA A 87 17.93 -14.47 -2.69
C ALA A 87 17.14 -15.77 -2.95
N PHE A 88 17.79 -16.94 -2.83
CA PHE A 88 17.14 -18.24 -3.03
C PHE A 88 16.16 -18.57 -1.89
N TYR A 89 16.54 -18.33 -0.63
CA TYR A 89 15.65 -18.53 0.52
C TYR A 89 14.45 -17.58 0.50
N GLU A 90 14.66 -16.34 0.05
CA GLU A 90 13.60 -15.35 -0.13
C GLU A 90 12.59 -15.83 -1.18
N SER A 91 13.05 -16.32 -2.33
CA SER A 91 12.18 -16.87 -3.39
C SER A 91 11.33 -18.06 -2.92
N ILE A 92 11.92 -18.98 -2.15
CA ILE A 92 11.18 -20.12 -1.58
C ILE A 92 10.13 -19.65 -0.57
N THR A 93 10.48 -18.67 0.26
CA THR A 93 9.55 -18.09 1.25
C THR A 93 8.37 -17.43 0.56
N LEU A 94 8.61 -16.70 -0.52
CA LEU A 94 7.57 -16.07 -1.35
C LEU A 94 6.65 -17.11 -2.01
N LYS A 95 7.20 -18.19 -2.57
CA LYS A 95 6.40 -19.29 -3.14
C LYS A 95 5.61 -20.06 -2.08
N ARG A 96 6.19 -20.32 -0.91
CA ARG A 96 5.49 -20.95 0.23
C ARG A 96 4.33 -20.08 0.70
N LYS A 97 4.53 -18.77 0.87
CA LYS A 97 3.45 -17.80 1.13
C LYS A 97 2.36 -17.88 0.07
N GLY A 98 2.74 -17.90 -1.22
CA GLY A 98 1.79 -18.09 -2.33
C GLY A 98 0.97 -19.38 -2.20
N LEU A 99 1.60 -20.50 -1.82
CA LEU A 99 0.94 -21.80 -1.60
C LEU A 99 0.06 -21.82 -0.34
N GLU A 100 0.47 -21.23 0.77
CA GLU A 100 -0.36 -21.05 1.97
C GLU A 100 -1.61 -20.21 1.65
N ILE A 101 -1.46 -19.15 0.84
CA ILE A 101 -2.57 -18.34 0.33
C ILE A 101 -3.51 -19.19 -0.54
N ILE A 102 -3.00 -20.13 -1.35
CA ILE A 102 -3.85 -21.07 -2.11
C ILE A 102 -4.66 -21.97 -1.18
N GLN A 103 -4.02 -22.47 -0.12
CA GLN A 103 -4.69 -23.37 0.82
C GLN A 103 -5.74 -22.62 1.66
N SER A 104 -5.46 -21.36 2.06
CA SER A 104 -6.43 -20.51 2.79
C SER A 104 -7.63 -20.09 1.94
N LYS A 105 -7.53 -20.09 0.60
CA LYS A 105 -8.68 -19.92 -0.31
C LYS A 105 -9.79 -20.96 -0.11
N ASN A 106 -9.55 -22.06 0.61
CA ASN A 106 -10.61 -23.02 0.95
C ASN A 106 -11.31 -22.74 2.29
N SER A 107 -10.77 -21.91 3.19
CA SER A 107 -11.30 -21.77 4.57
C SER A 107 -11.57 -20.34 5.07
N ASP A 108 -11.10 -19.27 4.41
CA ASP A 108 -11.15 -17.91 5.01
C ASP A 108 -12.41 -17.07 4.68
N PRO A 109 -13.15 -16.53 5.67
CA PRO A 109 -14.22 -15.54 5.47
C PRO A 109 -13.77 -14.14 4.99
N LEU A 110 -12.47 -13.84 4.89
CA LEU A 110 -11.93 -12.62 4.27
C LEU A 110 -11.63 -12.78 2.76
N LYS A 111 -12.11 -13.87 2.16
CA LYS A 111 -12.05 -14.16 0.72
C LYS A 111 -12.62 -13.02 -0.15
N PHE A 112 -11.76 -12.42 -0.96
CA PHE A 112 -12.12 -11.56 -2.08
C PHE A 112 -12.43 -12.41 -3.32
N THR A 113 -13.49 -13.22 -3.27
CA THR A 113 -13.78 -14.23 -4.33
C THR A 113 -14.77 -13.76 -5.38
N GLU A 114 -15.66 -12.83 -5.04
CA GLU A 114 -16.53 -12.15 -5.99
C GLU A 114 -16.34 -10.64 -5.84
N ARG A 115 -16.08 -9.96 -6.97
CA ARG A 115 -16.00 -8.51 -6.99
C ARG A 115 -17.43 -7.99 -6.85
N ALA A 116 -17.71 -7.32 -5.74
CA ALA A 116 -18.99 -6.65 -5.55
C ALA A 116 -19.30 -5.73 -6.75
N PRO A 117 -20.58 -5.54 -7.09
CA PRO A 117 -20.96 -4.58 -8.10
C PRO A 117 -20.41 -3.19 -7.75
N PRO A 118 -20.13 -2.34 -8.76
CA PRO A 118 -19.68 -0.98 -8.51
C PRO A 118 -20.73 -0.26 -7.66
N ARG A 119 -20.34 0.17 -6.46
CA ARG A 119 -21.27 0.67 -5.45
C ARG A 119 -20.66 1.80 -4.65
N LEU A 120 -21.48 2.78 -4.27
CA LEU A 120 -21.10 3.82 -3.32
C LEU A 120 -21.54 3.38 -1.92
N VAL A 121 -20.71 3.69 -0.93
CA VAL A 121 -20.98 3.40 0.47
C VAL A 121 -20.95 4.69 1.26
N TYR A 122 -22.00 4.94 2.02
CA TYR A 122 -22.11 6.09 2.91
C TYR A 122 -22.59 5.66 4.29
N PHE A 123 -22.02 6.23 5.35
CA PHE A 123 -22.49 5.98 6.71
C PHE A 123 -23.47 7.06 7.17
N ASN A 124 -24.73 6.67 7.37
CA ASN A 124 -25.79 7.54 7.84
C ASN A 124 -25.79 7.62 9.37
N LYS A 125 -25.27 8.73 9.88
CA LYS A 125 -25.15 9.00 11.33
C LYS A 125 -26.50 9.10 12.05
N ASN A 126 -27.62 9.30 11.34
CA ASN A 126 -28.94 9.41 11.96
C ASN A 126 -29.58 8.04 12.20
N THR A 127 -29.39 7.11 11.26
CA THR A 127 -29.93 5.74 11.33
C THR A 127 -28.92 4.73 11.89
N LEU A 128 -27.63 5.10 11.91
CA LEU A 128 -26.51 4.21 12.24
C LEU A 128 -26.40 3.02 11.26
N GLU A 129 -26.65 3.29 9.98
CA GLU A 129 -26.59 2.30 8.89
C GLU A 129 -25.61 2.75 7.81
N PHE A 130 -25.06 1.79 7.09
CA PHE A 130 -24.37 2.01 5.83
C PHE A 130 -25.36 1.91 4.68
N ASP A 131 -25.56 3.01 3.96
CA ASP A 131 -26.29 3.05 2.69
C ASP A 131 -25.37 2.59 1.57
N ILE A 132 -25.80 1.58 0.81
CA ILE A 132 -25.05 0.96 -0.29
C ILE A 132 -25.80 1.20 -1.59
N TYR A 133 -25.33 2.17 -2.36
CA TYR A 133 -25.92 2.50 -3.66
C TYR A 133 -25.23 1.75 -4.79
N ASN A 134 -25.93 0.82 -5.43
CA ASN A 134 -25.41 0.06 -6.56
C ASN A 134 -25.50 0.90 -7.86
N LEU A 135 -24.35 1.25 -8.44
CA LEU A 135 -24.25 2.11 -9.63
C LEU A 135 -24.85 1.47 -10.89
N LYS A 136 -24.97 0.14 -10.93
CA LYS A 136 -25.54 -0.59 -12.07
C LYS A 136 -27.06 -0.69 -11.98
N THR A 137 -27.59 -1.05 -10.82
CA THR A 137 -29.05 -1.26 -10.63
C THR A 137 -29.77 -0.01 -10.15
N GLN A 138 -29.03 1.00 -9.67
CA GLN A 138 -29.53 2.23 -9.06
C GLN A 138 -30.42 1.98 -7.83
N LYS A 139 -30.19 0.85 -7.15
CA LYS A 139 -30.87 0.50 -5.89
C LYS A 139 -29.99 0.81 -4.70
N VAL A 140 -30.64 1.09 -3.57
CA VAL A 140 -30.00 1.25 -2.27
C VAL A 140 -30.35 0.03 -1.43
N ASP A 141 -29.32 -0.59 -0.86
CA ASP A 141 -29.42 -1.57 0.21
C ASP A 141 -28.79 -0.97 1.48
N THR A 142 -29.10 -1.50 2.67
CA THR A 142 -28.51 -1.02 3.93
C THR A 142 -27.85 -2.14 4.72
N ILE A 143 -26.80 -1.77 5.46
CA ILE A 143 -26.14 -2.66 6.44
C ILE A 143 -26.07 -1.92 7.78
N GLU A 144 -26.66 -2.50 8.83
CA GLU A 144 -26.59 -1.92 10.18
C GLU A 144 -25.15 -1.86 10.70
N PHE A 145 -24.81 -0.75 11.38
CA PHE A 145 -23.57 -0.65 12.13
C PHE A 145 -23.57 -1.64 13.31
N PRO A 146 -22.42 -2.26 13.65
CA PRO A 146 -22.35 -3.20 14.77
C PRO A 146 -22.76 -2.54 16.08
N LYS A 147 -23.64 -3.20 16.85
CA LYS A 147 -23.95 -2.75 18.21
C LYS A 147 -22.74 -3.01 19.10
N THR A 148 -22.12 -1.96 19.60
CA THR A 148 -20.96 -2.00 20.49
C THR A 148 -21.35 -1.60 21.91
N GLU A 149 -20.60 -2.06 22.90
CA GLU A 149 -20.81 -1.67 24.31
C GLU A 149 -20.55 -0.18 24.55
N VAL A 150 -19.71 0.42 23.70
CA VAL A 150 -19.35 1.85 23.70
C VAL A 150 -19.88 2.54 22.46
N ASP A 151 -20.29 3.81 22.57
CA ASP A 151 -20.70 4.62 21.43
C ASP A 151 -19.45 5.07 20.64
N ILE A 152 -19.30 4.54 19.42
CA ILE A 152 -18.19 4.84 18.51
C ILE A 152 -18.70 5.75 17.39
N SER A 153 -18.09 6.93 17.27
CA SER A 153 -18.37 7.90 16.21
C SER A 153 -17.09 8.30 15.47
N GLN A 154 -17.18 8.96 14.32
CA GLN A 154 -15.99 9.41 13.54
C GLN A 154 -14.95 8.31 13.25
N PHE A 155 -15.40 7.07 13.15
CA PHE A 155 -14.58 5.96 12.66
C PHE A 155 -14.26 6.16 11.18
N SER A 156 -13.24 5.44 10.72
CA SER A 156 -12.90 5.39 9.31
C SER A 156 -13.33 4.05 8.74
N PHE A 157 -13.76 4.03 7.49
CA PHE A 157 -14.07 2.78 6.81
C PHE A 157 -13.47 2.73 5.42
N ILE A 158 -13.43 1.55 4.81
CA ILE A 158 -13.13 1.32 3.39
C ILE A 158 -13.98 0.14 2.91
N ASP A 159 -14.52 0.25 1.69
CA ASP A 159 -15.21 -0.86 1.03
C ASP A 159 -14.26 -1.60 0.09
N ILE A 160 -14.06 -2.89 0.33
CA ILE A 160 -13.17 -3.73 -0.47
C ILE A 160 -13.95 -4.98 -0.89
N ASN A 161 -14.32 -5.04 -2.18
CA ASN A 161 -14.99 -6.17 -2.80
C ASN A 161 -16.21 -6.68 -2.02
N GLY A 162 -17.10 -5.78 -1.59
CA GLY A 162 -18.34 -6.19 -0.93
C GLY A 162 -18.26 -6.19 0.60
N LYS A 163 -17.05 -6.05 1.15
CA LYS A 163 -16.81 -6.03 2.58
C LYS A 163 -16.37 -4.64 3.04
N ILE A 164 -17.13 -4.08 3.97
CA ILE A 164 -16.81 -2.80 4.59
C ILE A 164 -15.94 -3.07 5.81
N PHE A 165 -14.71 -2.57 5.80
CA PHE A 165 -13.82 -2.59 6.95
C PHE A 165 -13.96 -1.28 7.70
N ILE A 166 -14.17 -1.34 9.01
CA ILE A 166 -14.32 -0.18 9.88
C ILE A 166 -13.22 -0.23 10.92
N THR A 167 -12.58 0.89 11.19
CA THR A 167 -11.59 0.99 12.27
C THR A 167 -11.67 2.30 13.01
N GLY A 168 -11.33 2.22 14.29
CA GLY A 168 -11.17 3.39 15.15
C GLY A 168 -12.46 4.15 15.42
N GLY A 169 -12.34 5.47 15.56
CA GLY A 169 -13.39 6.39 15.96
C GLY A 169 -13.16 6.99 17.34
N GLU A 170 -13.90 8.05 17.64
CA GLU A 170 -14.03 8.65 18.96
C GLU A 170 -15.02 7.81 19.80
N ILE A 171 -14.60 7.46 21.02
CA ILE A 171 -15.45 6.87 22.05
C ILE A 171 -15.94 8.01 22.93
N ARG A 172 -17.26 8.16 23.03
CA ARG A 172 -17.87 9.13 23.95
C ARG A 172 -17.96 8.54 25.35
N SER A 173 -17.04 8.92 26.24
CA SER A 173 -17.15 8.63 27.67
C SER A 173 -18.08 9.65 28.35
N SER A 174 -19.04 9.17 29.14
CA SER A 174 -19.99 10.03 29.86
C SER A 174 -19.42 10.65 31.14
N SER A 175 -18.25 10.21 31.62
CA SER A 175 -17.75 10.54 32.97
C SER A 175 -16.55 11.48 33.00
N GLU A 176 -15.79 11.61 31.91
CA GLU A 176 -14.59 12.47 31.89
C GLU A 176 -14.47 13.12 30.53
N GLY A 177 -14.28 14.45 30.48
CA GLY A 177 -14.19 15.23 29.25
C GLY A 177 -12.94 14.98 28.39
N TYR A 178 -12.32 13.81 28.51
CA TYR A 178 -11.20 13.37 27.68
C TYR A 178 -11.73 12.58 26.48
N LEU A 179 -11.26 12.93 25.28
CA LEU A 179 -11.54 12.18 24.06
C LEU A 179 -10.71 10.88 24.10
N CYS A 180 -11.38 9.74 24.15
CA CYS A 180 -10.74 8.43 23.96
C CYS A 180 -10.96 7.98 22.51
N TYR A 181 -9.97 7.32 21.91
CA TYR A 181 -10.12 6.78 20.57
C TYR A 181 -10.19 5.25 20.60
N SER A 182 -11.12 4.73 19.83
CA SER A 182 -11.36 3.31 19.68
C SER A 182 -10.21 2.64 18.96
N LYS A 183 -9.90 1.41 19.40
CA LYS A 183 -9.03 0.46 18.68
C LYS A 183 -9.83 -0.56 17.89
N HIS A 184 -11.16 -0.58 18.06
CA HIS A 184 -12.00 -1.61 17.47
C HIS A 184 -11.86 -1.61 15.95
N ALA A 185 -11.94 -2.82 15.41
CA ALA A 185 -11.93 -3.07 14.00
C ALA A 185 -13.03 -4.07 13.68
N PHE A 186 -13.83 -3.79 12.65
CA PHE A 186 -14.93 -4.65 12.22
C PHE A 186 -14.87 -4.89 10.72
N SER A 187 -15.37 -6.04 10.29
CA SER A 187 -15.74 -6.29 8.90
C SER A 187 -17.24 -6.52 8.80
N LEU A 188 -17.88 -5.83 7.87
CA LEU A 188 -19.32 -5.89 7.62
C LEU A 188 -19.58 -6.44 6.22
N THR A 189 -20.64 -7.24 6.12
CA THR A 189 -21.21 -7.75 4.87
C THR A 189 -22.73 -7.73 4.99
N GLU A 190 -23.44 -7.99 3.89
CA GLU A 190 -24.91 -8.12 3.91
C GLU A 190 -25.40 -9.22 4.88
N ASN A 191 -24.55 -10.20 5.19
CA ASN A 191 -24.85 -11.31 6.10
C ASN A 191 -24.56 -10.98 7.58
N GLY A 192 -24.14 -9.76 7.89
CA GLY A 192 -23.80 -9.31 9.24
C GLY A 192 -22.34 -8.88 9.39
N HIS A 193 -21.91 -8.73 10.65
CA HIS A 193 -20.60 -8.21 11.00
C HIS A 193 -19.76 -9.23 11.77
N ARG A 194 -18.45 -8.99 11.75
CA ARG A 194 -17.45 -9.71 12.54
C ARG A 194 -16.47 -8.71 13.12
N GLU A 195 -16.14 -8.87 14.40
CA GLU A 195 -15.03 -8.16 15.03
C GLU A 195 -13.69 -8.76 14.58
N LEU A 196 -12.76 -7.88 14.24
CA LEU A 196 -11.40 -8.20 13.82
C LEU A 196 -10.43 -7.95 14.97
N THR A 197 -9.18 -8.36 14.81
CA THR A 197 -8.15 -7.96 15.76
C THR A 197 -8.10 -6.42 15.83
N PRO A 198 -8.14 -5.82 17.04
CA PRO A 198 -8.12 -4.36 17.17
C PRO A 198 -6.78 -3.79 16.71
N MET A 199 -6.79 -2.52 16.31
CA MET A 199 -5.55 -1.75 16.06
C MET A 199 -4.70 -1.71 17.34
N ASN A 200 -3.39 -1.53 17.18
CA ASN A 200 -2.47 -1.35 18.31
C ASN A 200 -2.78 -0.03 19.05
N ASN A 201 -3.11 1.02 18.29
CA ASN A 201 -3.43 2.35 18.82
C ASN A 201 -4.83 2.81 18.44
N GLY A 202 -5.44 3.59 19.34
CA GLY A 202 -6.74 4.19 19.07
C GLY A 202 -6.60 5.35 18.09
N ARG A 203 -7.52 5.46 17.12
CA ARG A 203 -7.44 6.50 16.07
C ARG A 203 -8.79 7.11 15.77
N CYS A 204 -8.84 8.38 15.41
CA CYS A 204 -9.97 8.98 14.69
C CYS A 204 -9.46 10.01 13.67
N GLY A 205 -10.29 10.38 12.69
CA GLY A 205 -9.87 11.27 11.60
C GLY A 205 -8.77 10.68 10.71
N HIS A 206 -8.47 9.38 10.85
CA HIS A 206 -7.49 8.66 10.03
C HIS A 206 -8.11 8.23 8.70
N ARG A 207 -7.29 7.77 7.76
CA ARG A 207 -7.76 7.18 6.49
C ARG A 207 -7.33 5.73 6.37
N LEU A 208 -8.18 4.93 5.73
CA LEU A 208 -7.90 3.56 5.32
C LEU A 208 -7.67 3.52 3.81
N ASN A 209 -6.63 2.81 3.37
CA ASN A 209 -6.34 2.59 1.95
C ASN A 209 -5.99 1.13 1.71
N LEU A 210 -6.39 0.61 0.54
CA LEU A 210 -6.00 -0.70 0.07
C LEU A 210 -4.64 -0.61 -0.62
N VAL A 211 -3.72 -1.50 -0.27
CA VAL A 211 -2.47 -1.75 -1.00
C VAL A 211 -2.44 -3.21 -1.40
N SER A 212 -2.05 -3.48 -2.64
CA SER A 212 -1.96 -4.82 -3.19
C SER A 212 -0.63 -5.02 -3.90
N LEU A 213 0.24 -5.86 -3.33
CA LEU A 213 1.55 -6.18 -3.88
C LEU A 213 1.50 -7.50 -4.63
N GLU A 214 1.90 -7.50 -5.89
CA GLU A 214 2.14 -8.75 -6.63
C GLU A 214 3.38 -9.45 -6.07
N LEU A 215 3.22 -10.70 -5.65
CA LEU A 215 4.34 -11.51 -5.19
C LEU A 215 5.09 -12.03 -6.43
N GLU A 216 6.36 -11.62 -6.55
CA GLU A 216 7.20 -11.89 -7.71
C GLU A 216 7.21 -13.38 -8.09
N GLY A 217 7.06 -13.65 -9.39
CA GLY A 217 7.02 -15.01 -9.92
C GLY A 217 5.73 -15.77 -9.63
N THR A 218 4.67 -15.09 -9.16
CA THR A 218 3.37 -15.69 -8.88
C THR A 218 2.20 -14.85 -9.41
N SER A 219 1.01 -15.45 -9.49
CA SER A 219 -0.24 -14.71 -9.75
C SER A 219 -0.92 -14.19 -8.49
N TYR A 220 -0.25 -14.26 -7.33
CA TYR A 220 -0.82 -13.88 -6.04
C TYR A 220 -0.50 -12.44 -5.71
N LYS A 221 -1.50 -11.76 -5.13
CA LYS A 221 -1.30 -10.46 -4.53
C LYS A 221 -1.42 -10.56 -3.02
N GLU A 222 -0.45 -10.02 -2.31
CA GLU A 222 -0.60 -9.73 -0.89
C GLU A 222 -1.47 -8.47 -0.75
N VAL A 223 -2.52 -8.56 0.05
CA VAL A 223 -3.46 -7.46 0.28
C VAL A 223 -3.26 -6.91 1.68
N MET A 224 -3.13 -5.59 1.78
CA MET A 224 -2.95 -4.87 3.03
C MET A 224 -3.93 -3.70 3.11
N ILE A 225 -4.42 -3.42 4.32
CA ILE A 225 -5.20 -2.21 4.61
C ILE A 225 -4.34 -1.32 5.49
N ILE A 226 -4.08 -0.10 5.02
CA ILE A 226 -3.17 0.85 5.65
C ILE A 226 -3.99 1.93 6.36
N ALA A 227 -3.83 2.04 7.69
CA ALA A 227 -4.40 3.10 8.50
C ALA A 227 -3.37 4.22 8.70
N THR A 228 -3.68 5.42 8.24
CA THR A 228 -2.77 6.58 8.28
C THR A 228 -3.36 7.76 9.04
N GLY A 229 -2.53 8.38 9.87
CA GLY A 229 -2.88 9.55 10.67
C GLY A 229 -3.77 9.26 11.87
N SER A 230 -4.00 10.30 12.66
CA SER A 230 -5.00 10.35 13.72
C SER A 230 -5.05 11.75 14.32
N LYS A 231 -6.24 12.15 14.74
CA LYS A 231 -6.48 13.32 15.58
C LYS A 231 -6.07 12.99 17.02
N PHE A 232 -5.17 13.79 17.58
CA PHE A 232 -4.81 13.87 19.00
C PHE A 232 -4.67 12.57 19.85
N PRO A 233 -4.02 11.46 19.47
CA PRO A 233 -3.72 10.42 20.45
C PRO A 233 -2.26 10.56 20.89
N GLU A 234 -2.04 10.65 22.20
CA GLU A 234 -0.83 10.23 22.90
C GLU A 234 0.20 9.50 22.00
N GLU A 235 1.29 10.21 21.68
CA GLU A 235 2.52 9.78 20.96
C GLU A 235 2.40 9.17 19.54
N ASN A 236 1.20 8.87 19.02
CA ASN A 236 1.04 8.01 17.83
C ASN A 236 0.44 8.70 16.59
N PHE A 237 0.29 10.02 16.59
CA PHE A 237 -0.31 10.80 15.50
C PHE A 237 0.43 10.72 14.14
N LYS A 238 1.72 10.32 14.13
CA LYS A 238 2.47 10.03 12.89
C LYS A 238 2.41 8.56 12.47
N SER A 239 2.01 7.67 13.38
CA SER A 239 2.16 6.23 13.14
C SER A 239 1.24 5.77 12.01
N THR A 240 1.75 4.83 11.22
CA THR A 240 0.95 4.04 10.27
C THR A 240 0.73 2.66 10.86
N GLU A 241 -0.43 2.07 10.63
CA GLU A 241 -0.69 0.68 10.97
C GLU A 241 -1.15 -0.10 9.76
N ILE A 242 -0.64 -1.32 9.63
CA ILE A 242 -0.84 -2.18 8.47
C ILE A 242 -1.62 -3.39 8.94
N TYR A 243 -2.82 -3.57 8.41
CA TYR A 243 -3.62 -4.77 8.62
C TYR A 243 -3.43 -5.74 7.46
N LYS A 244 -3.09 -6.99 7.78
CA LYS A 244 -3.10 -8.10 6.83
C LYS A 244 -4.37 -8.91 7.07
N PRO A 245 -5.38 -8.83 6.18
CA PRO A 245 -6.64 -9.54 6.37
C PRO A 245 -6.46 -11.05 6.50
N LEU A 246 -5.56 -11.66 5.72
CA LEU A 246 -5.31 -13.11 5.76
C LEU A 246 -4.81 -13.58 7.14
N ASP A 247 -4.01 -12.77 7.81
CA ASP A 247 -3.48 -13.07 9.14
C ASP A 247 -4.41 -12.58 10.25
N ASN A 248 -5.44 -11.80 9.89
CA ASN A 248 -6.23 -10.98 10.81
C ASN A 248 -5.36 -10.28 11.86
N LYS A 249 -4.29 -9.61 11.41
CA LYS A 249 -3.28 -9.03 12.30
C LYS A 249 -2.88 -7.63 11.87
N TRP A 250 -2.73 -6.76 12.87
CA TRP A 250 -2.13 -5.44 12.71
C TRP A 250 -0.64 -5.48 13.03
N SER A 251 0.15 -4.76 12.26
CA SER A 251 1.55 -4.45 12.55
C SER A 251 1.79 -2.96 12.47
N VAL A 252 2.81 -2.50 13.19
CA VAL A 252 3.28 -1.12 13.09
C VAL A 252 3.94 -0.92 11.72
N GLY A 253 3.58 0.15 11.03
CA GLY A 253 4.21 0.60 9.80
C GLY A 253 5.11 1.82 10.00
N PRO A 254 5.72 2.34 8.93
CA PRO A 254 6.56 3.52 8.98
C PRO A 254 5.75 4.76 9.39
N SER A 255 6.37 5.65 10.16
CA SER A 255 5.73 6.89 10.61
C SER A 255 5.76 7.96 9.53
N MET A 256 4.62 8.63 9.30
CA MET A 256 4.54 9.81 8.44
C MET A 256 5.50 10.91 8.91
N ILE A 257 5.94 11.77 8.00
CA ILE A 257 6.80 12.91 8.30
C ILE A 257 6.00 13.95 9.09
N THR A 258 4.84 14.34 8.57
CA THR A 258 3.93 15.31 9.17
C THR A 258 2.73 14.59 9.78
N PRO A 259 2.46 14.80 11.08
CA PRO A 259 1.27 14.20 11.68
C PRO A 259 0.03 14.92 11.22
N ARG A 260 -0.98 14.14 10.87
CA ARG A 260 -2.20 14.69 10.31
C ARG A 260 -3.44 13.86 10.56
N PHE A 261 -4.57 14.50 10.40
CA PHE A 261 -5.90 13.91 10.39
C PHE A 261 -6.80 14.67 9.42
N ASP A 262 -7.93 14.10 9.07
CA ASP A 262 -8.87 14.61 8.06
C ASP A 262 -8.22 14.90 6.69
N HIS A 263 -7.08 14.26 6.42
CA HIS A 263 -6.47 14.25 5.09
C HIS A 263 -7.28 13.39 4.12
N THR A 264 -6.96 13.50 2.85
CA THR A 264 -7.33 12.47 1.87
C THR A 264 -6.12 11.61 1.55
N SER A 265 -6.38 10.44 1.03
CA SER A 265 -5.36 9.50 0.62
C SER A 265 -5.83 8.68 -0.56
N VAL A 266 -4.88 8.23 -1.37
CA VAL A 266 -5.16 7.44 -2.56
C VAL A 266 -3.99 6.52 -2.85
N THR A 267 -4.27 5.27 -3.21
CA THR A 267 -3.27 4.33 -3.70
C THR A 267 -3.18 4.43 -5.21
N VAL A 268 -1.96 4.61 -5.72
CA VAL A 268 -1.62 4.62 -7.15
C VAL A 268 -0.90 3.32 -7.49
N SER A 269 -1.20 2.75 -8.66
CA SER A 269 -0.61 1.49 -9.14
C SER A 269 -0.75 0.31 -8.15
N ASP A 270 -1.79 0.32 -7.32
CA ASP A 270 -2.01 -0.61 -6.20
C ASP A 270 -0.92 -0.62 -5.09
N THR A 271 0.21 0.07 -5.27
CA THR A 271 1.40 -0.10 -4.42
C THR A 271 1.93 1.18 -3.78
N ILE A 272 1.59 2.37 -4.29
CA ILE A 272 2.11 3.65 -3.79
C ILE A 272 0.99 4.43 -3.14
N LEU A 273 1.07 4.62 -1.82
CA LEU A 273 0.10 5.37 -1.06
C LEU A 273 0.47 6.86 -1.02
N TYR A 274 -0.41 7.73 -1.49
CA TYR A 274 -0.30 9.18 -1.33
C TYR A 274 -1.23 9.67 -0.23
N VAL A 275 -0.74 10.60 0.58
CA VAL A 275 -1.46 11.27 1.66
C VAL A 275 -1.38 12.79 1.43
N ILE A 276 -2.54 13.44 1.33
CA ILE A 276 -2.67 14.79 0.78
C ILE A 276 -3.44 15.67 1.77
N GLY A 277 -2.83 16.81 2.14
CA GLY A 277 -3.45 17.82 2.98
C GLY A 277 -3.84 17.33 4.37
N GLY A 278 -5.00 17.74 4.87
CA GLY A 278 -5.48 17.45 6.22
C GLY A 278 -5.14 18.57 7.22
N ARG A 279 -5.32 18.29 8.51
CA ARG A 279 -4.97 19.18 9.62
C ARG A 279 -3.78 18.63 10.36
N ASP A 280 -2.93 19.53 10.85
CA ASP A 280 -1.79 19.19 11.69
C ASP A 280 -2.28 18.65 13.05
N SER A 281 -1.92 17.42 13.41
CA SER A 281 -2.39 16.84 14.69
C SER A 281 -1.79 17.54 15.93
N PHE A 282 -0.74 18.35 15.79
CA PHE A 282 -0.22 19.18 16.87
C PHE A 282 -0.95 20.52 16.98
N ASN A 283 -1.55 21.00 15.90
CA ASN A 283 -2.26 22.26 15.83
C ASN A 283 -3.45 22.11 14.87
N ASP A 284 -4.59 21.69 15.40
CA ASP A 284 -5.81 21.43 14.65
C ASP A 284 -6.37 22.65 13.90
N LYS A 285 -5.89 23.87 14.20
CA LYS A 285 -6.23 25.09 13.45
C LYS A 285 -5.41 25.28 12.18
N LYS A 286 -4.37 24.46 11.99
CA LYS A 286 -3.44 24.53 10.86
C LYS A 286 -3.75 23.41 9.86
N SER A 287 -4.41 23.77 8.77
CA SER A 287 -4.49 22.89 7.59
C SER A 287 -3.12 22.75 6.92
N LEU A 288 -2.94 21.66 6.18
CA LEU A 288 -1.69 21.29 5.52
C LEU A 288 -1.88 21.31 3.99
N SER A 289 -0.83 21.71 3.27
CA SER A 289 -0.72 21.58 1.81
C SER A 289 0.30 20.51 1.39
N SER A 290 1.03 19.94 2.36
CA SER A 290 2.04 18.93 2.07
C SER A 290 1.41 17.63 1.58
N ILE A 291 2.11 16.98 0.65
CA ILE A 291 1.77 15.67 0.12
C ILE A 291 2.93 14.75 0.45
N GLU A 292 2.62 13.63 1.09
CA GLU A 292 3.59 12.59 1.39
C GLU A 292 3.21 11.31 0.64
N ARG A 293 4.21 10.51 0.27
CA ARG A 293 4.00 9.20 -0.34
C ARG A 293 4.73 8.11 0.43
N LEU A 294 4.20 6.89 0.34
CA LEU A 294 4.81 5.67 0.85
C LEU A 294 4.73 4.60 -0.24
N ASP A 295 5.89 4.13 -0.71
CA ASP A 295 5.99 3.18 -1.81
C ASP A 295 6.28 1.78 -1.28
N PHE A 296 5.29 0.90 -1.34
CA PHE A 296 5.38 -0.48 -0.84
C PHE A 296 6.13 -1.44 -1.78
N THR A 297 6.64 -0.96 -2.92
CA THR A 297 7.55 -1.76 -3.76
C THR A 297 8.95 -1.88 -3.15
N PHE A 298 9.28 -1.02 -2.17
CA PHE A 298 10.50 -1.14 -1.37
C PHE A 298 10.29 -2.10 -0.18
N PRO A 299 11.28 -2.96 0.17
CA PRO A 299 11.18 -3.87 1.32
C PRO A 299 10.98 -3.16 2.67
N ASP A 300 11.67 -2.02 2.85
CA ASP A 300 11.57 -1.16 4.03
C ASP A 300 11.05 0.22 3.57
N PRO A 301 9.73 0.36 3.39
CA PRO A 301 9.16 1.57 2.83
C PRO A 301 9.26 2.72 3.85
N GLU A 302 9.68 3.89 3.39
CA GLU A 302 9.75 5.11 4.19
C GLU A 302 8.89 6.21 3.57
N TRP A 303 8.34 7.08 4.43
CA TRP A 303 7.57 8.23 3.95
C TRP A 303 8.48 9.27 3.32
N GLU A 304 8.06 9.79 2.17
CA GLU A 304 8.73 10.88 1.46
C GLU A 304 7.75 12.04 1.25
N GLU A 305 8.15 13.25 1.63
CA GLU A 305 7.39 14.46 1.31
C GLU A 305 7.74 14.93 -0.11
N LEU A 306 6.70 15.16 -0.92
CA LEU A 306 6.87 15.65 -2.29
C LEU A 306 7.30 17.13 -2.29
N LYS A 307 8.26 17.46 -3.14
CA LYS A 307 8.70 18.83 -3.41
C LYS A 307 7.83 19.42 -4.51
N LEU A 308 6.61 19.79 -4.12
CA LEU A 308 5.61 20.26 -5.08
C LEU A 308 6.02 21.56 -5.77
N SER A 309 5.85 21.59 -7.09
CA SER A 309 5.81 22.82 -7.87
C SER A 309 4.34 23.19 -8.16
N SER A 310 3.99 24.45 -7.96
CA SER A 310 2.66 24.99 -8.28
C SER A 310 2.86 26.22 -9.16
N PRO A 311 2.89 26.08 -10.49
CA PRO A 311 3.23 27.18 -11.41
C PRO A 311 2.39 28.43 -11.21
N ASP A 312 1.12 28.25 -10.84
CA ASP A 312 0.16 29.34 -10.65
C ASP A 312 0.09 29.83 -9.19
N GLU A 313 0.85 29.22 -8.27
CA GLU A 313 0.82 29.48 -6.81
C GLU A 313 -0.59 29.33 -6.15
N LEU A 314 -1.50 28.57 -6.77
CA LEU A 314 -2.88 28.41 -6.32
C LEU A 314 -3.10 27.23 -5.36
N TRP A 315 -2.12 26.35 -5.18
CA TRP A 315 -2.24 25.25 -4.23
C TRP A 315 -2.06 25.77 -2.80
N THR A 316 -3.10 25.59 -1.98
CA THR A 316 -3.17 26.11 -0.62
C THR A 316 -3.53 25.01 0.39
N PRO A 317 -3.20 25.19 1.69
CA PRO A 317 -3.47 24.19 2.72
C PRO A 317 -4.97 23.89 2.92
N ARG A 318 -5.36 22.62 3.02
CA ARG A 318 -6.78 22.22 3.04
C ARG A 318 -6.96 20.82 3.62
N ASP A 319 -8.10 20.56 4.24
CA ASP A 319 -8.51 19.29 4.86
C ASP A 319 -9.85 18.81 4.29
N THR A 320 -10.33 17.64 4.74
CA THR A 320 -11.61 17.03 4.34
C THR A 320 -11.79 16.81 2.82
N LEU A 321 -10.67 16.71 2.12
CA LEU A 321 -10.56 16.58 0.67
C LEU A 321 -11.12 15.25 0.13
N GLY A 322 -11.43 15.24 -1.16
CA GLY A 322 -11.54 14.05 -1.97
C GLY A 322 -10.33 13.90 -2.89
N SER A 323 -9.96 12.66 -3.20
CA SER A 323 -8.91 12.37 -4.19
C SER A 323 -9.19 11.09 -4.95
N PHE A 324 -8.72 11.02 -6.20
CA PHE A 324 -8.82 9.84 -7.04
C PHE A 324 -7.62 9.76 -7.99
N ALA A 325 -7.01 8.58 -8.11
CA ALA A 325 -5.93 8.33 -9.05
C ALA A 325 -6.54 8.02 -10.41
N ILE A 326 -6.25 8.84 -11.42
CA ILE A 326 -6.72 8.61 -12.79
C ILE A 326 -5.97 7.45 -13.41
N ASP A 327 -4.65 7.50 -13.24
CA ASP A 327 -3.69 6.53 -13.73
C ASP A 327 -2.45 6.58 -12.84
N ASP A 328 -1.38 5.93 -13.28
CA ASP A 328 -0.10 5.86 -12.55
C ASP A 328 0.67 7.20 -12.50
N LYS A 329 0.13 8.27 -13.11
CA LYS A 329 0.81 9.56 -13.28
C LYS A 329 0.01 10.75 -12.79
N GLU A 330 -1.30 10.64 -12.65
CA GLU A 330 -2.16 11.77 -12.29
C GLU A 330 -3.14 11.44 -11.16
N ILE A 331 -3.16 12.30 -10.13
CA ILE A 331 -4.16 12.27 -9.06
C ILE A 331 -5.01 13.54 -9.17
N ILE A 332 -6.33 13.39 -9.17
CA ILE A 332 -7.26 14.52 -9.00
C ILE A 332 -7.55 14.71 -7.52
N ILE A 333 -7.58 15.97 -7.10
CA ILE A 333 -7.87 16.42 -5.74
C ILE A 333 -8.98 17.45 -5.82
N PHE A 334 -10.02 17.34 -4.98
CA PHE A 334 -11.19 18.19 -5.09
C PHE A 334 -11.89 18.41 -3.74
N GLY A 335 -12.60 19.53 -3.66
CA GLY A 335 -13.34 19.91 -2.46
C GLY A 335 -12.43 20.21 -1.26
N GLY A 336 -12.94 19.90 -0.08
CA GLY A 336 -12.27 20.14 1.19
C GLY A 336 -12.53 21.53 1.77
N GLN A 337 -12.18 21.69 3.03
CA GLN A 337 -12.44 22.91 3.78
C GLN A 337 -11.19 23.82 3.77
N GLN A 338 -11.27 24.88 2.96
CA GLN A 338 -10.43 26.07 3.15
C GLN A 338 -11.21 27.32 2.79
N GLY A 339 -12.04 27.81 3.72
CA GLY A 339 -12.87 29.00 3.47
C GLY A 339 -13.98 28.77 2.44
N TRP A 340 -14.53 27.55 2.37
CA TRP A 340 -15.67 27.16 1.53
C TRP A 340 -15.40 27.19 0.01
N GLN A 341 -14.28 26.63 -0.41
CA GLN A 341 -13.85 26.61 -1.80
C GLN A 341 -14.35 25.37 -2.55
N SER A 342 -14.59 25.52 -3.84
CA SER A 342 -15.09 24.47 -4.74
C SER A 342 -14.02 24.02 -5.75
N GLU A 343 -12.76 24.18 -5.42
CA GLU A 343 -11.66 23.99 -6.36
C GLU A 343 -11.35 22.51 -6.64
N CYS A 344 -10.81 22.28 -7.83
CA CYS A 344 -10.29 21.01 -8.28
C CYS A 344 -8.85 21.20 -8.76
N PHE A 345 -7.99 20.24 -8.45
CA PHE A 345 -6.57 20.22 -8.81
C PHE A 345 -6.22 18.88 -9.43
N SER A 346 -5.18 18.87 -10.26
CA SER A 346 -4.45 17.65 -10.60
C SER A 346 -3.01 17.72 -10.13
N LEU A 347 -2.53 16.59 -9.64
CA LEU A 347 -1.13 16.36 -9.32
C LEU A 347 -0.53 15.45 -10.39
N ASP A 348 0.39 15.98 -11.20
CA ASP A 348 1.29 15.19 -12.04
C ASP A 348 2.37 14.59 -11.14
N ILE A 349 2.25 13.28 -10.89
CA ILE A 349 3.14 12.51 -10.01
C ILE A 349 4.58 12.55 -10.51
N SER A 350 4.77 12.47 -11.84
CA SER A 350 6.09 12.39 -12.44
C SER A 350 6.87 13.70 -12.32
N LYS A 351 6.16 14.83 -12.41
CA LYS A 351 6.74 16.17 -12.27
C LYS A 351 6.66 16.72 -10.85
N GLN A 352 5.91 16.06 -9.96
CA GLN A 352 5.50 16.61 -8.66
C GLN A 352 4.90 18.02 -8.83
N GLU A 353 4.04 18.18 -9.83
CA GLU A 353 3.48 19.46 -10.21
C GLU A 353 1.96 19.46 -9.96
N ILE A 354 1.48 20.43 -9.19
CA ILE A 354 0.05 20.59 -8.91
C ILE A 354 -0.52 21.78 -9.66
N ARG A 355 -1.64 21.55 -10.36
CA ARG A 355 -2.31 22.55 -11.20
C ARG A 355 -3.76 22.67 -10.80
N ARG A 356 -4.28 23.90 -10.76
CA ARG A 356 -5.71 24.13 -10.57
C ARG A 356 -6.45 23.93 -11.89
N HIS A 357 -7.64 23.34 -11.83
CA HIS A 357 -8.58 23.32 -12.96
C HIS A 357 -9.54 24.49 -12.88
N GLU A 358 -9.96 24.99 -14.05
CA GLU A 358 -10.99 26.03 -14.16
C GLU A 358 -12.42 25.49 -13.90
N GLN A 359 -12.55 24.18 -13.72
CA GLN A 359 -13.79 23.54 -13.35
C GLN A 359 -13.86 23.40 -11.84
N TYR A 360 -14.89 24.00 -11.27
CA TYR A 360 -15.16 24.01 -9.84
C TYR A 360 -16.39 23.14 -9.54
N LEU A 361 -16.45 22.62 -8.32
CA LEU A 361 -17.70 22.10 -7.76
C LEU A 361 -18.76 23.22 -7.75
N LYS A 362 -20.03 22.84 -7.87
CA LYS A 362 -21.12 23.84 -7.82
C LYS A 362 -21.26 24.50 -6.45
N LYS A 363 -20.84 23.80 -5.40
CA LYS A 363 -20.85 24.23 -4.00
C LYS A 363 -19.63 23.66 -3.31
N SER A 364 -19.20 24.31 -2.23
CA SER A 364 -18.20 23.75 -1.33
C SER A 364 -18.70 22.42 -0.80
N GLU A 365 -17.83 21.43 -0.80
CA GLU A 365 -18.17 20.06 -0.40
C GLU A 365 -16.95 19.41 0.26
N GLU A 366 -17.22 18.53 1.22
CA GLU A 366 -16.25 17.70 1.91
C GLU A 366 -16.43 16.24 1.48
N PHE A 367 -15.33 15.51 1.38
CA PHE A 367 -15.34 14.11 0.95
C PHE A 367 -14.61 13.22 1.97
N PHE A 368 -14.50 13.72 3.21
CA PHE A 368 -13.90 12.94 4.28
C PHE A 368 -14.67 11.63 4.52
N ASN A 369 -13.94 10.52 4.62
CA ASN A 369 -14.48 9.18 4.84
C ASN A 369 -15.51 8.73 3.78
N THR A 370 -15.39 9.25 2.56
CA THR A 370 -16.09 8.76 1.37
C THR A 370 -15.07 8.25 0.36
N HIS A 371 -15.46 7.27 -0.46
CA HIS A 371 -14.56 6.60 -1.38
C HIS A 371 -15.07 6.76 -2.81
N PRO A 372 -14.31 7.44 -3.69
CA PRO A 372 -14.68 7.52 -5.10
C PRO A 372 -14.63 6.15 -5.76
N VAL A 373 -15.60 5.89 -6.65
CA VAL A 373 -15.74 4.64 -7.40
C VAL A 373 -15.80 4.93 -8.88
N GLU A 374 -14.90 4.30 -9.63
CA GLU A 374 -14.92 4.36 -11.08
C GLU A 374 -15.95 3.37 -11.65
N PHE A 375 -16.79 3.86 -12.55
CA PHE A 375 -17.74 3.05 -13.30
C PHE A 375 -18.07 3.70 -14.64
N ASN A 376 -18.02 2.95 -15.74
CA ASN A 376 -18.33 3.44 -17.09
C ASN A 376 -17.62 4.77 -17.43
N THR A 377 -16.30 4.81 -17.25
CA THR A 377 -15.42 5.98 -17.53
C THR A 377 -15.78 7.25 -16.75
N LYS A 378 -16.50 7.11 -15.64
CA LYS A 378 -16.88 8.18 -14.72
C LYS A 378 -16.47 7.81 -13.31
N VAL A 379 -16.16 8.81 -12.51
CA VAL A 379 -15.90 8.66 -11.08
C VAL A 379 -17.09 9.19 -10.31
N TYR A 380 -17.63 8.36 -9.44
CA TYR A 380 -18.78 8.67 -8.59
C TYR A 380 -18.30 8.78 -7.15
N ILE A 381 -18.77 9.78 -6.43
CA ILE A 381 -18.46 9.95 -5.01
C ILE A 381 -19.64 10.62 -4.31
N VAL A 382 -19.82 10.33 -3.02
CA VAL A 382 -20.87 10.91 -2.20
C VAL A 382 -20.30 12.13 -1.47
N GLY A 383 -21.00 13.26 -1.51
CA GLY A 383 -20.65 14.46 -0.73
C GLY A 383 -20.99 14.30 0.76
N GLY A 384 -20.15 14.82 1.64
CA GLY A 384 -20.35 14.74 3.09
C GLY A 384 -21.35 15.75 3.64
N CYS A 385 -21.35 16.99 3.11
CA CYS A 385 -22.25 18.08 3.47
C CYS A 385 -23.61 17.93 2.79
N ASP A 386 -23.64 17.83 1.45
CA ASP A 386 -24.89 17.84 0.69
C ASP A 386 -25.54 16.46 0.55
N LYS A 387 -24.76 15.38 0.76
CA LYS A 387 -25.20 13.98 0.67
C LYS A 387 -25.60 13.53 -0.73
N ASP A 388 -25.24 14.31 -1.74
CA ASP A 388 -25.53 13.99 -3.14
C ASP A 388 -24.40 13.15 -3.77
N ILE A 389 -24.72 12.49 -4.88
CA ILE A 389 -23.71 11.88 -5.74
C ILE A 389 -23.12 12.97 -6.64
N HIS A 390 -21.82 13.15 -6.54
CA HIS A 390 -21.00 13.94 -7.46
C HIS A 390 -20.37 13.01 -8.48
N VAL A 391 -20.49 13.35 -9.75
CA VAL A 391 -19.98 12.54 -10.85
C VAL A 391 -18.97 13.35 -11.64
N PHE A 392 -17.80 12.77 -11.86
CA PHE A 392 -16.73 13.38 -12.63
C PHE A 392 -16.45 12.53 -13.87
N ALA A 393 -16.19 13.17 -15.00
CA ALA A 393 -15.70 12.46 -16.17
C ALA A 393 -14.66 13.27 -16.95
N SER A 394 -13.88 12.55 -17.75
CA SER A 394 -12.94 13.13 -18.69
C SER A 394 -13.66 13.56 -19.98
N LYS A 395 -13.24 14.69 -20.56
CA LYS A 395 -13.72 15.14 -21.88
C LYS A 395 -13.20 14.21 -22.96
N GLY A 396 -14.09 13.39 -23.54
CA GLY A 396 -13.79 12.56 -24.71
C GLY A 396 -14.45 11.19 -24.69
N GLY A 397 -14.90 10.68 -23.53
CA GLY A 397 -15.49 9.34 -23.42
C GLY A 397 -14.53 8.19 -23.78
N GLU A 398 -13.29 8.51 -24.15
CA GLU A 398 -12.22 7.55 -24.35
C GLU A 398 -11.74 7.09 -22.97
N THR A 399 -11.61 5.77 -22.86
CA THR A 399 -11.13 4.98 -21.72
C THR A 399 -10.11 5.73 -20.86
N LEU A 400 -10.23 5.60 -19.54
CA LEU A 400 -9.34 6.22 -18.54
C LEU A 400 -7.85 5.81 -18.69
N CYS A 401 -7.53 4.88 -19.61
CA CYS A 401 -6.21 4.67 -20.24
C CYS A 401 -6.39 3.98 -21.62
N PRO A 402 -5.59 4.27 -22.68
CA PRO A 402 -4.18 4.64 -22.62
C PRO A 402 -3.73 5.83 -23.53
N ARG A 403 -2.68 6.53 -23.03
CA ARG A 403 -1.73 7.42 -23.73
C ARG A 403 -2.15 8.86 -24.08
N SER A 404 -1.66 9.76 -23.24
CA SER A 404 -1.00 11.04 -23.58
C SER A 404 -1.81 12.18 -24.18
N THR A 405 -3.05 12.39 -23.76
CA THR A 405 -3.71 13.69 -23.98
C THR A 405 -4.25 14.20 -22.66
N ALA A 406 -3.86 15.42 -22.29
CA ALA A 406 -4.31 16.11 -21.08
C ALA A 406 -5.82 15.93 -20.86
N HIS A 407 -6.18 15.10 -19.88
CA HIS A 407 -7.57 14.82 -19.56
C HIS A 407 -8.17 16.08 -18.94
N LYS A 408 -9.18 16.67 -19.58
CA LYS A 408 -9.97 17.74 -18.95
C LYS A 408 -11.11 17.10 -18.17
N TRP A 409 -11.00 17.09 -16.85
CA TRP A 409 -12.02 16.61 -15.93
C TRP A 409 -13.05 17.70 -15.65
N PHE A 410 -14.32 17.32 -15.60
CA PHE A 410 -15.39 18.24 -15.21
C PHE A 410 -16.45 17.52 -14.38
N LEU A 411 -17.08 18.26 -13.47
CA LEU A 411 -18.24 17.80 -12.71
C LEU A 411 -19.43 17.65 -13.68
N ILE A 412 -19.84 16.41 -13.92
CA ILE A 412 -20.96 16.05 -14.78
C ILE A 412 -22.12 15.66 -13.88
N GLU A 413 -22.93 16.65 -13.48
CA GLU A 413 -24.25 16.38 -12.87
C GLU A 413 -24.20 15.89 -11.41
N LYS A 414 -25.24 16.27 -10.67
CA LYS A 414 -25.45 15.96 -9.25
C LYS A 414 -26.69 15.07 -9.18
N GLY A 415 -26.60 13.93 -8.50
CA GLY A 415 -27.76 13.10 -8.19
C GLY A 415 -28.23 13.32 -6.76
N PHE A 416 -29.44 13.83 -6.57
CA PHE A 416 -30.06 13.88 -5.25
C PHE A 416 -30.37 12.47 -4.79
N ILE A 417 -29.71 12.07 -3.71
CA ILE A 417 -30.06 10.86 -2.97
C ILE A 417 -30.91 11.35 -1.80
N GLY A 418 -32.23 11.29 -1.96
CA GLY A 418 -33.18 11.62 -0.90
C GLY A 418 -33.20 10.54 0.16
N TRP A 419 -32.09 10.36 0.86
CA TRP A 419 -31.92 9.40 1.96
C TRP A 419 -32.96 9.62 3.06
#